data_AF-A0A7C4NHI0-F1
#
_entry.id   AF-A0A7C4NHI0-F1
#
_cell.length_a   1.000
_cell.length_b   1.000
_cell.length_c   1.000
_cell.angle_alpha   90.00
_cell.angle_beta   90.00
_cell.angle_gamma   90.00
#
_symmetry.space_group_name_H-M   'P 1'
#
loop_
_entity.id
_entity.type
_entity.pdbx_description
1 polymer ?
#
loop_
_entity_poly.entity_id
_entity_poly.type
_entity_poly.pdbx_seq_one_letter_code
_entity_poly.pdbx_strand_id
1 'polypeptide(L)'
;MSALAELKSYVAEMVELQAAAAIAHWDARTYMPEKGVETRARVVGRLSRLAFERLVSPRFGELLAQAERELDGASEAERAMVRMGKRDHERARAIPPDFYQKFVELCTRAESVWEKAKAEANFALFKPYLAEIVDMVREMARLIGYTEHPYDALLEEYEPGMTTRRVAAILGGLREQLVPFVRELQERGT
;
A
#
# COMPACT_ATOMS: atom_id res chain seq x y z
N MET A 1 -2.06 -11.57 -30.62
CA MET A 1 -2.39 -10.41 -29.78
C MET A 1 -1.05 -9.74 -29.45
N SER A 2 -0.92 -8.41 -29.49
CA SER A 2 0.35 -7.76 -29.15
C SER A 2 0.69 -7.95 -27.66
N ALA A 3 1.96 -7.92 -27.28
CA ALA A 3 2.36 -8.03 -25.88
C ALA A 3 1.77 -6.89 -25.04
N LEU A 4 1.64 -5.69 -25.61
CA LEU A 4 0.93 -4.58 -24.98
C LEU A 4 -0.55 -4.88 -24.72
N ALA A 5 -1.26 -5.49 -25.66
CA ALA A 5 -2.65 -5.86 -25.49
C ALA A 5 -2.83 -6.96 -24.44
N GLU A 6 -1.92 -7.94 -24.41
CA GLU A 6 -1.93 -8.99 -23.39
C GLU A 6 -1.61 -8.44 -21.99
N LEU A 7 -0.61 -7.55 -21.87
CA LEU A 7 -0.29 -6.87 -20.62
C LEU A 7 -1.50 -6.10 -20.07
N LYS A 8 -2.23 -5.37 -20.93
CA LYS A 8 -3.45 -4.67 -20.53
C LYS A 8 -4.51 -5.61 -19.98
N SER A 9 -4.75 -6.74 -20.64
CA SER A 9 -5.70 -7.76 -20.16
C SER A 9 -5.24 -8.33 -18.80
N TYR A 10 -3.95 -8.59 -18.66
CA TYR A 10 -3.37 -9.11 -17.42
C TYR A 10 -3.52 -8.10 -16.26
N VAL A 11 -3.28 -6.82 -16.52
CA VAL A 11 -3.50 -5.72 -15.56
C VAL A 11 -4.97 -5.55 -15.22
N ALA A 12 -5.87 -5.65 -16.20
CA ALA A 12 -7.31 -5.57 -15.96
C ALA A 12 -7.77 -6.63 -14.95
N GLU A 13 -7.36 -7.90 -15.12
CA GLU A 13 -7.69 -8.97 -14.17
C GLU A 13 -7.15 -8.70 -12.75
N MET A 14 -5.95 -8.11 -12.62
CA MET A 14 -5.42 -7.71 -11.32
C MET A 14 -6.27 -6.62 -10.66
N VAL A 15 -6.67 -5.60 -11.44
CA VAL A 15 -7.52 -4.50 -10.97
C VAL A 15 -8.92 -5.00 -10.59
N GLU A 16 -9.50 -5.94 -11.34
CA GLU A 16 -10.79 -6.55 -11.02
C GLU A 16 -10.78 -7.29 -9.68
N LEU A 17 -9.71 -8.04 -9.39
CA LEU A 17 -9.51 -8.70 -8.10
C LEU A 17 -9.36 -7.67 -6.96
N GLN A 18 -8.61 -6.60 -7.19
CA GLN A 18 -8.47 -5.50 -6.23
C GLN A 18 -9.81 -4.77 -6.00
N ALA A 19 -10.61 -4.57 -7.04
CA ALA A 19 -11.94 -3.95 -6.94
C ALA A 19 -12.89 -4.82 -6.11
N ALA A 20 -12.89 -6.13 -6.30
CA ALA A 20 -13.66 -7.06 -5.48
C ALA A 20 -13.23 -7.01 -4.00
N ALA A 21 -11.91 -6.96 -3.74
CA ALA A 21 -11.38 -6.80 -2.38
C ALA A 21 -11.80 -5.45 -1.77
N ALA A 22 -11.79 -4.37 -2.55
CA ALA A 22 -12.17 -3.03 -2.12
C ALA A 22 -13.65 -2.94 -1.74
N ILE A 23 -14.55 -3.58 -2.50
CA ILE A 23 -15.98 -3.66 -2.14
C ILE A 23 -16.17 -4.42 -0.83
N ALA A 24 -15.49 -5.57 -0.67
CA ALA A 24 -15.56 -6.34 0.57
C ALA A 24 -15.02 -5.53 1.76
N HIS A 25 -13.95 -4.78 1.57
CA HIS A 25 -13.41 -3.88 2.59
C HIS A 25 -14.38 -2.75 2.93
N TRP A 26 -14.96 -2.07 1.93
CA TRP A 26 -15.97 -1.02 2.13
C TRP A 26 -17.20 -1.52 2.90
N ASP A 27 -17.69 -2.72 2.57
CA ASP A 27 -18.81 -3.35 3.28
C ASP A 27 -18.46 -3.60 4.76
N ALA A 28 -17.19 -3.89 5.07
CA ALA A 28 -16.70 -4.09 6.43
C ALA A 28 -16.74 -2.81 7.29
N ARG A 29 -16.88 -1.64 6.65
CA ARG A 29 -16.96 -0.31 7.29
C ARG A 29 -18.37 0.26 7.31
N THR A 30 -19.33 -0.39 6.65
CA THR A 30 -20.66 0.19 6.42
C THR A 30 -21.81 -0.74 6.82
N TYR A 31 -21.85 -1.97 6.33
CA TYR A 31 -23.01 -2.86 6.49
C TYR A 31 -22.72 -4.18 7.19
N MET A 32 -21.46 -4.65 7.16
CA MET A 32 -21.09 -5.95 7.70
C MET A 32 -21.39 -6.05 9.21
N PRO A 33 -22.05 -7.12 9.69
CA PRO A 33 -22.21 -7.36 11.12
C PRO A 33 -20.87 -7.73 11.79
N GLU A 34 -20.71 -7.39 13.07
CA GLU A 34 -19.45 -7.63 13.81
C GLU A 34 -18.98 -9.08 13.80
N LYS A 35 -19.92 -10.04 13.84
CA LYS A 35 -19.60 -11.48 13.79
C LYS A 35 -19.00 -11.93 12.44
N GLY A 36 -19.02 -11.06 11.42
CA GLY A 36 -18.48 -11.31 10.09
C GLY A 36 -16.98 -11.04 9.94
N VAL A 37 -16.33 -10.39 10.91
CA VAL A 37 -14.95 -9.89 10.80
C VAL A 37 -13.96 -10.96 10.36
N GLU A 38 -13.97 -12.15 10.97
CA GLU A 38 -13.00 -13.22 10.63
C GLU A 38 -13.19 -13.78 9.22
N THR A 39 -14.44 -13.92 8.78
CA THR A 39 -14.71 -14.35 7.40
C THR A 39 -14.32 -13.26 6.42
N ARG A 40 -14.62 -12.00 6.74
CA ARG A 40 -14.27 -10.86 5.90
C ARG A 40 -12.76 -10.69 5.76
N ALA A 41 -12.01 -10.78 6.85
CA ALA A 41 -10.55 -10.71 6.84
C ALA A 41 -9.97 -11.74 5.87
N ARG A 42 -10.41 -13.01 5.95
CA ARG A 42 -9.97 -14.08 5.05
C ARG A 42 -10.32 -13.82 3.57
N VAL A 43 -11.51 -13.29 3.29
CA VAL A 43 -11.93 -12.97 1.92
C VAL A 43 -11.07 -11.85 1.33
N VAL A 44 -10.91 -10.74 2.06
CA VAL A 44 -10.08 -9.61 1.62
C VAL A 44 -8.64 -10.07 1.43
N GLY A 45 -8.07 -10.78 2.42
CA GLY A 45 -6.72 -11.34 2.34
C GLY A 45 -6.52 -12.25 1.12
N ARG A 46 -7.47 -13.14 0.84
CA ARG A 46 -7.37 -14.07 -0.30
C ARG A 46 -7.46 -13.35 -1.65
N LEU A 47 -8.38 -12.40 -1.82
CA LEU A 47 -8.51 -11.62 -3.06
C LEU A 47 -7.27 -10.75 -3.30
N SER A 48 -6.81 -10.06 -2.25
CA SER A 48 -5.58 -9.26 -2.31
C SER A 48 -4.37 -10.10 -2.64
N ARG A 49 -4.26 -11.32 -2.09
CA ARG A 49 -3.21 -12.27 -2.46
C ARG A 49 -3.26 -12.67 -3.93
N LEU A 50 -4.43 -12.99 -4.47
CA LEU A 50 -4.54 -13.41 -5.88
C LEU A 50 -4.08 -12.29 -6.83
N ALA A 51 -4.44 -11.05 -6.53
CA ALA A 51 -3.93 -9.89 -7.27
C ALA A 51 -2.41 -9.73 -7.10
N PHE A 52 -1.91 -9.91 -5.88
CA PHE A 52 -0.49 -9.79 -5.56
C PHE A 52 0.37 -10.89 -6.22
N GLU A 53 -0.09 -12.15 -6.23
CA GLU A 53 0.58 -13.27 -6.89
C GLU A 53 0.77 -13.00 -8.39
N ARG A 54 -0.21 -12.36 -9.03
CA ARG A 54 -0.11 -11.91 -10.43
C ARG A 54 0.94 -10.83 -10.59
N LEU A 55 0.90 -9.80 -9.74
CA LEU A 55 1.87 -8.71 -9.75
C LEU A 55 3.30 -9.22 -9.62
N VAL A 56 3.56 -10.21 -8.75
CA VAL A 56 4.92 -10.73 -8.52
C VAL A 56 5.27 -11.94 -9.39
N SER A 57 4.39 -12.37 -10.29
CA SER A 57 4.61 -13.57 -11.09
C SER A 57 5.73 -13.39 -12.13
N PRO A 58 6.47 -14.47 -12.47
CA PRO A 58 7.40 -14.45 -13.60
C PRO A 58 6.72 -14.04 -14.91
N ARG A 59 5.45 -14.47 -15.11
CA ARG A 59 4.66 -14.13 -16.30
C ARG A 59 4.47 -12.62 -16.45
N PHE A 60 4.19 -11.91 -15.37
CA PHE A 60 4.04 -10.45 -15.43
C PHE A 60 5.35 -9.77 -15.84
N GLY A 61 6.48 -10.22 -15.27
CA GLY A 61 7.81 -9.74 -15.67
C GLY A 61 8.13 -10.00 -17.15
N GLU A 62 7.78 -11.18 -17.67
CA GLU A 62 7.93 -11.51 -19.09
C GLU A 62 7.07 -10.60 -19.99
N LEU A 63 5.80 -10.38 -19.62
CA LEU A 63 4.89 -9.51 -20.37
C LEU A 63 5.39 -8.07 -20.40
N LEU A 64 5.88 -7.55 -19.27
CA LEU A 64 6.50 -6.22 -19.20
C LEU A 64 7.72 -6.11 -20.12
N ALA A 65 8.61 -7.11 -20.12
CA ALA A 65 9.80 -7.11 -20.97
C ALA A 65 9.46 -7.24 -22.47
N GLN A 66 8.38 -7.95 -22.82
CA GLN A 66 7.88 -8.04 -24.20
C GLN A 66 7.23 -6.73 -24.64
N ALA A 67 6.35 -6.16 -23.81
CA ALA A 67 5.68 -4.89 -24.08
C ALA A 67 6.67 -3.73 -24.22
N GLU A 68 7.78 -3.74 -23.48
CA GLU A 68 8.85 -2.74 -23.60
C GLU A 68 9.47 -2.70 -25.01
N ARG A 69 9.50 -3.84 -25.73
CA ARG A 69 10.00 -3.92 -27.11
C ARG A 69 8.99 -3.44 -28.15
N GLU A 70 7.72 -3.30 -27.77
CA GLU A 70 6.62 -2.86 -28.64
C GLU A 70 6.23 -1.40 -28.39
N LEU A 71 7.09 -0.62 -27.72
CA LEU A 71 6.78 0.76 -27.38
C LEU A 71 6.85 1.72 -28.57
N ASP A 72 7.32 1.32 -29.75
CA ASP A 72 7.25 2.19 -30.92
C ASP A 72 5.78 2.42 -31.34
N GLY A 73 5.40 3.68 -31.57
CA GLY A 73 3.99 4.06 -31.79
C GLY A 73 3.06 3.94 -30.57
N ALA A 74 3.53 3.47 -29.41
CA ALA A 74 2.72 3.40 -28.19
C ALA A 74 2.41 4.79 -27.62
N SER A 75 1.19 4.91 -27.08
CA SER A 75 0.72 6.10 -26.36
C SER A 75 1.54 6.36 -25.09
N GLU A 76 1.48 7.60 -24.58
CA GLU A 76 2.13 7.96 -23.31
C GLU A 76 1.62 7.10 -22.14
N ALA A 77 0.31 6.81 -22.12
CA ALA A 77 -0.31 5.97 -21.10
C ALA A 77 0.23 4.53 -21.12
N GLU A 78 0.45 3.94 -22.30
CA GLU A 78 1.05 2.60 -22.43
C GLU A 78 2.51 2.59 -21.97
N ARG A 79 3.29 3.61 -22.35
CA ARG A 79 4.67 3.77 -21.87
C ARG A 79 4.73 3.91 -20.35
N ALA A 80 3.78 4.65 -19.77
CA ALA A 80 3.65 4.80 -18.33
C ALA A 80 3.26 3.49 -17.65
N MET A 81 2.31 2.74 -18.21
CA MET A 81 1.89 1.43 -17.70
C MET A 81 3.07 0.45 -17.61
N VAL A 82 3.90 0.37 -18.66
CA VAL A 82 5.09 -0.49 -18.65
C VAL A 82 6.12 -0.01 -17.62
N ARG A 83 6.40 1.30 -17.58
CA ARG A 83 7.38 1.87 -16.63
C ARG A 83 6.97 1.66 -15.17
N MET A 84 5.72 1.97 -14.83
CA MET A 84 5.17 1.81 -13.48
C MET A 84 5.05 0.33 -13.12
N GLY A 85 4.54 -0.51 -14.03
CA GLY A 85 4.43 -1.94 -13.80
C GLY A 85 5.78 -2.62 -13.52
N LYS A 86 6.86 -2.22 -14.21
CA LYS A 86 8.22 -2.70 -13.92
C LYS A 86 8.68 -2.31 -12.52
N ARG A 87 8.54 -1.03 -12.16
CA ARG A 87 8.87 -0.54 -10.82
C ARG A 87 8.12 -1.32 -9.73
N ASP A 88 6.81 -1.45 -9.89
CA ASP A 88 5.96 -2.06 -8.88
C ASP A 88 6.23 -3.57 -8.77
N HIS A 89 6.44 -4.26 -9.90
CA HIS A 89 6.85 -5.67 -9.93
C HIS A 89 8.19 -5.90 -9.23
N GLU A 90 9.22 -5.09 -9.55
CA GLU A 90 10.56 -5.21 -8.98
C GLU A 90 10.58 -5.03 -7.46
N ARG A 91 9.78 -4.10 -6.94
CA ARG A 91 9.64 -3.86 -5.50
C ARG A 91 8.81 -4.96 -4.83
N ALA A 92 7.65 -5.27 -5.39
CA ALA A 92 6.70 -6.19 -4.78
C ALA A 92 7.23 -7.63 -4.74
N ARG A 93 8.00 -8.07 -5.75
CA ARG A 93 8.49 -9.46 -5.82
C ARG A 93 9.40 -9.87 -4.65
N ALA A 94 9.93 -8.92 -3.89
CA ALA A 94 10.71 -9.20 -2.70
C ALA A 94 9.85 -9.70 -1.52
N ILE A 95 8.53 -9.48 -1.56
CA ILE A 95 7.59 -9.84 -0.50
C ILE A 95 6.92 -11.18 -0.85
N PRO A 96 6.97 -12.20 0.02
CA PRO A 96 6.26 -13.45 -0.19
C PRO A 96 4.72 -13.26 -0.20
N PRO A 97 3.97 -13.88 -1.14
CA PRO A 97 2.52 -13.75 -1.19
C PRO A 97 1.78 -14.19 0.09
N ASP A 98 2.27 -15.22 0.78
CA ASP A 98 1.72 -15.67 2.07
C ASP A 98 1.90 -14.61 3.16
N PHE A 99 3.03 -13.90 3.14
CA PHE A 99 3.32 -12.81 4.06
C PHE A 99 2.35 -11.64 3.80
N TYR A 100 2.17 -11.26 2.54
CA TYR A 100 1.24 -10.22 2.14
C TYR A 100 -0.21 -10.56 2.53
N GLN A 101 -0.66 -11.80 2.31
CA GLN A 101 -1.97 -12.25 2.76
C GLN A 101 -2.15 -12.06 4.28
N LYS A 102 -1.20 -12.55 5.08
CA LYS A 102 -1.25 -12.43 6.55
C LYS A 102 -1.37 -10.97 6.99
N PHE A 103 -0.59 -10.09 6.36
CA PHE A 103 -0.63 -8.66 6.63
C PHE A 103 -2.01 -8.05 6.34
N VAL A 104 -2.60 -8.35 5.19
CA VAL A 104 -3.92 -7.84 4.82
C VAL A 104 -5.01 -8.34 5.76
N GLU A 105 -4.98 -9.63 6.13
CA GLU A 105 -5.93 -10.18 7.10
C GLU A 105 -5.77 -9.53 8.48
N LEU A 106 -4.52 -9.36 8.95
CA LEU A 106 -4.21 -8.67 10.20
C LEU A 106 -4.78 -7.25 10.21
N CYS A 107 -4.50 -6.45 9.17
CA CYS A 107 -5.02 -5.09 9.05
C CYS A 107 -6.54 -5.05 9.05
N THR A 108 -7.20 -5.98 8.35
CA THR A 108 -8.68 -6.04 8.33
C THR A 108 -9.26 -6.33 9.73
N ARG A 109 -8.65 -7.24 10.50
CA ARG A 109 -9.06 -7.51 11.89
C ARG A 109 -8.77 -6.31 12.80
N ALA A 110 -7.56 -5.77 12.68
CA ALA A 110 -7.06 -4.66 13.48
C ALA A 110 -7.94 -3.42 13.33
N GLU A 111 -8.45 -3.15 12.12
CA GLU A 111 -9.29 -2.00 11.86
C GLU A 111 -10.66 -2.09 12.55
N SER A 112 -11.25 -3.29 12.64
CA SER A 112 -12.48 -3.50 13.41
C SER A 112 -12.26 -3.31 14.91
N VAL A 113 -11.09 -3.71 15.42
CA VAL A 113 -10.71 -3.47 16.82
C VAL A 113 -10.41 -1.99 17.06
N TRP A 114 -9.78 -1.31 16.09
CA TRP A 114 -9.45 0.10 16.18
C TRP A 114 -10.69 0.99 16.30
N GLU A 115 -11.77 0.69 15.56
CA GLU A 115 -13.02 1.44 15.66
C GLU A 115 -13.57 1.44 17.09
N LYS A 116 -13.59 0.27 17.74
CA LYS A 116 -14.03 0.11 19.13
C LYS A 116 -13.07 0.82 20.08
N ALA A 117 -11.76 0.59 19.91
CA ALA A 117 -10.72 1.21 20.72
C ALA A 117 -10.77 2.74 20.65
N LYS A 118 -11.04 3.31 19.47
CA LYS A 118 -11.19 4.76 19.27
C LYS A 118 -12.44 5.29 19.95
N ALA A 119 -13.59 4.62 19.78
CA ALA A 119 -14.85 5.02 20.40
C ALA A 119 -14.76 5.01 21.94
N GLU A 120 -14.03 4.07 22.50
CA GLU A 120 -13.85 3.91 23.95
C GLU A 120 -12.61 4.64 24.50
N ALA A 121 -11.86 5.35 23.65
CA ALA A 121 -10.56 5.95 23.99
C ALA A 121 -9.59 4.95 24.66
N ASN A 122 -9.66 3.68 24.27
CA ASN A 122 -8.96 2.57 24.90
C ASN A 122 -7.81 2.05 24.03
N PHE A 123 -6.64 2.69 24.14
CA PHE A 123 -5.44 2.29 23.40
C PHE A 123 -5.01 0.84 23.70
N ALA A 124 -5.25 0.33 24.91
CA ALA A 124 -4.83 -1.01 25.29
C ALA A 124 -5.48 -2.11 24.42
N LEU A 125 -6.70 -1.88 23.92
CA LEU A 125 -7.37 -2.79 22.99
C LEU A 125 -6.65 -2.88 21.64
N PHE A 126 -6.14 -1.76 21.12
CA PHE A 126 -5.52 -1.71 19.80
C PHE A 126 -4.00 -1.98 19.82
N LYS A 127 -3.34 -1.71 20.95
CA LYS A 127 -1.90 -1.87 21.14
C LYS A 127 -1.31 -3.20 20.61
N PRO A 128 -1.87 -4.39 20.88
CA PRO A 128 -1.28 -5.64 20.38
C PRO A 128 -1.30 -5.73 18.85
N TYR A 129 -2.40 -5.30 18.21
CA TYR A 129 -2.51 -5.27 16.75
C TYR A 129 -1.55 -4.26 16.13
N LEU A 130 -1.42 -3.06 16.73
CA LEU A 130 -0.49 -2.05 16.26
C LEU A 130 0.97 -2.55 16.31
N ALA A 131 1.35 -3.24 17.38
CA ALA A 131 2.69 -3.81 17.51
C ALA A 131 2.97 -4.82 16.39
N GLU A 132 2.05 -5.75 16.14
CA GLU A 132 2.18 -6.75 15.08
C GLU A 132 2.24 -6.10 13.68
N ILE A 133 1.39 -5.11 13.41
CA ILE A 133 1.41 -4.35 12.15
C ILE A 133 2.77 -3.66 11.96
N VAL A 134 3.28 -2.98 12.98
CA VAL A 134 4.57 -2.28 12.91
C VAL A 134 5.72 -3.27 12.65
N ASP A 135 5.70 -4.43 13.28
CA ASP A 135 6.73 -5.46 13.07
C ASP A 135 6.66 -6.05 11.66
N MET A 136 5.47 -6.33 11.13
CA MET A 136 5.30 -6.76 9.74
C MET A 136 5.73 -5.67 8.73
N VAL A 137 5.39 -4.41 8.97
CA VAL A 137 5.78 -3.29 8.09
C VAL A 137 7.31 -3.09 8.09
N ARG A 138 7.97 -3.25 9.24
CA ARG A 138 9.43 -3.25 9.33
C ARG A 138 10.04 -4.40 8.54
N GLU A 139 9.44 -5.59 8.59
CA GLU A 139 9.89 -6.72 7.80
C GLU A 139 9.68 -6.49 6.30
N MET A 140 8.56 -5.91 5.87
CA MET A 140 8.37 -5.48 4.48
C MET A 140 9.48 -4.54 4.01
N ALA A 141 9.83 -3.54 4.83
CA ALA A 141 10.91 -2.63 4.51
C ALA A 141 12.26 -3.35 4.34
N ARG A 142 12.56 -4.36 5.17
CA ARG A 142 13.78 -5.18 5.02
C ARG A 142 13.76 -6.01 3.74
N LEU A 143 12.61 -6.62 3.42
CA LEU A 143 12.44 -7.42 2.21
C LEU A 143 12.62 -6.57 0.95
N ILE A 144 11.94 -5.42 0.87
CA ILE A 144 12.05 -4.48 -0.26
C ILE A 144 13.47 -3.93 -0.40
N GLY A 145 14.12 -3.65 0.73
CA GLY A 145 15.44 -3.01 0.77
C GLY A 145 15.39 -1.48 0.70
N TYR A 146 16.46 -0.84 1.19
CA TYR A 146 16.60 0.61 1.27
C TYR A 146 18.08 0.99 1.34
N THR A 147 18.37 2.26 1.04
CA THR A 147 19.74 2.80 1.02
C THR A 147 20.10 3.53 2.31
N GLU A 148 19.32 4.54 2.71
CA GLU A 148 19.62 5.40 3.86
C GLU A 148 18.84 4.95 5.10
N HIS A 149 17.51 4.91 5.03
CA HIS A 149 16.65 4.61 6.17
C HIS A 149 15.55 3.59 5.83
N PRO A 150 15.18 2.65 6.73
CA PRO A 150 14.14 1.64 6.46
C PRO A 150 12.78 2.21 6.08
N TYR A 151 12.44 3.37 6.65
CA TYR A 151 11.19 4.07 6.29
C TYR A 151 11.18 4.57 4.85
N ASP A 152 12.34 4.77 4.20
CA ASP A 152 12.39 5.19 2.80
C ASP A 152 11.79 4.12 1.88
N ALA A 153 11.99 2.82 2.17
CA ALA A 153 11.38 1.74 1.41
C ALA A 153 9.84 1.82 1.40
N LEU A 154 9.26 2.27 2.52
CA LEU A 154 7.82 2.40 2.74
C LEU A 154 7.29 3.71 2.16
N LEU A 155 8.05 4.79 2.30
CA LEU A 155 7.70 6.10 1.77
C LEU A 155 7.68 6.10 0.24
N GLU A 156 8.63 5.41 -0.38
CA GLU A 156 8.73 5.23 -1.82
C GLU A 156 7.43 4.66 -2.41
N GLU A 157 6.66 3.87 -1.66
CA GLU A 157 5.37 3.34 -2.12
C GLU A 157 4.35 4.43 -2.43
N TYR A 158 4.32 5.48 -1.62
CA TYR A 158 3.33 6.55 -1.71
C TYR A 158 3.88 7.78 -2.46
N GLU A 159 5.16 8.08 -2.29
CA GLU A 159 5.81 9.27 -2.84
C GLU A 159 7.17 8.88 -3.44
N PRO A 160 7.19 8.39 -4.71
CA PRO A 160 8.42 7.94 -5.37
C PRO A 160 9.51 9.01 -5.40
N GLY A 161 10.71 8.67 -4.94
CA GLY A 161 11.87 9.57 -4.85
C GLY A 161 11.89 10.47 -3.61
N MET A 162 10.91 10.38 -2.73
CA MET A 162 10.95 11.04 -1.42
C MET A 162 11.78 10.19 -0.44
N THR A 163 12.51 10.86 0.46
CA THR A 163 13.27 10.21 1.53
C THR A 163 12.99 10.86 2.87
N THR A 164 13.24 10.13 3.95
CA THR A 164 13.23 10.63 5.33
C THR A 164 14.06 11.89 5.50
N ARG A 165 15.23 11.98 4.86
CA ARG A 165 16.07 13.18 4.86
C ARG A 165 15.36 14.40 4.26
N ARG A 166 14.69 14.23 3.11
CA ARG A 166 13.92 15.31 2.45
C ARG A 166 12.69 15.70 3.26
N VAL A 167 11.97 14.71 3.81
CA VAL A 167 10.81 14.94 4.69
C VAL A 167 11.24 15.72 5.94
N ALA A 168 12.35 15.34 6.58
CA ALA A 168 12.86 16.02 7.76
C ALA A 168 13.20 17.50 7.47
N ALA A 169 13.80 17.80 6.31
CA ALA A 169 14.08 19.17 5.90
C ALA A 169 12.80 19.99 5.70
N ILE A 170 11.79 19.44 5.02
CA ILE A 170 10.50 20.10 4.77
C ILE A 170 9.76 20.36 6.09
N LEU A 171 9.60 19.32 6.92
CA LEU A 171 8.90 19.44 8.21
C LEU A 171 9.66 20.32 9.20
N GLY A 172 10.99 20.35 9.12
CA GLY A 172 11.84 21.26 9.88
C GLY A 172 11.51 22.72 9.58
N GLY A 173 11.54 23.11 8.30
CA GLY A 173 11.19 24.47 7.89
C GLY A 173 9.75 24.85 8.24
N LEU A 174 8.79 23.93 8.07
CA LEU A 174 7.40 24.15 8.49
C LEU A 174 7.28 24.36 10.00
N ARG A 175 7.99 23.56 10.82
CA ARG A 175 7.98 23.69 12.28
C ARG A 175 8.53 25.06 12.71
N GLU A 176 9.62 25.52 12.10
CA GLU A 176 10.26 26.79 12.42
C GLU A 176 9.33 27.99 12.20
N GLN A 177 8.47 27.93 11.18
CA GLN A 177 7.55 29.03 10.87
C GLN A 177 6.19 28.88 11.55
N LEU A 178 5.59 27.68 11.50
CA LEU A 178 4.21 27.47 11.95
C LEU A 178 4.09 27.44 13.48
N VAL A 179 5.09 26.92 14.21
CA VAL A 179 5.01 26.87 15.68
C VAL A 179 5.00 28.28 16.28
N PRO A 180 5.91 29.20 15.91
CA PRO A 180 5.82 30.58 16.37
C PRO A 180 4.55 31.29 15.90
N PHE A 181 4.13 31.09 14.65
CA PHE A 181 2.93 31.72 14.11
C PHE A 181 1.66 31.30 14.88
N VAL A 182 1.49 30.01 15.18
CA VAL A 182 0.36 29.52 15.98
C VAL A 182 0.40 30.09 17.41
N ARG A 183 1.59 30.19 18.02
CA ARG A 183 1.73 30.83 19.34
C ARG A 183 1.31 32.29 19.29
N GLU A 184 1.72 33.02 18.26
CA GLU A 184 1.31 34.41 18.07
C GLU A 184 -0.22 34.54 17.93
N LEU A 185 -0.86 33.68 17.13
CA LEU A 185 -2.32 33.67 17.01
C LEU A 185 -3.02 33.34 18.33
N GLN A 186 -2.45 32.45 19.16
CA GLN A 186 -3.03 32.14 20.47
C GLN A 186 -2.88 33.29 21.47
N GLU A 187 -1.80 34.06 21.37
CA GLU A 187 -1.51 35.19 22.28
C GLU A 187 -2.18 36.49 21.85
N ARG A 188 -2.32 36.72 20.54
CA ARG A 188 -2.71 38.02 19.95
C ARG A 188 -3.90 37.94 18.99
N GLY A 189 -4.28 36.75 18.56
CA GLY A 189 -5.41 36.53 17.66
C GLY A 189 -6.73 36.55 18.43
N THR A 190 -7.30 37.74 18.61
CA THR A 190 -8.75 37.93 18.82
C THR A 190 -9.49 37.95 17.50
#